data_AF-A0A957ZV37-F1
#
_entry.id   AF-A0A957ZV37-F1
#
_cell.length_a   1.000
_cell.length_b   1.000
_cell.length_c   1.000
_cell.angle_alpha   90.00
_cell.angle_beta   90.00
_cell.angle_gamma   90.00
#
_symmetry.space_group_name_H-M   'P 1'
#
loop_
_entity.id
_entity.type
_entity.pdbx_description
1 polymer ?
#
loop_
_entity_poly.entity_id
_entity_poly.type
_entity_poly.pdbx_seq_one_letter_code
_entity_poly.pdbx_strand_id
1 'polypeptide(L)'
;RSHVKAALLDVFSSRTLPDGRRGLFHPDNFSFGQPVYLSRLYAAAHGVDGVQSVQITQFERMGTPDPKPLADGRLDFARLEIPRLDNDPNFRERGVFHLTVRGGK
;
A
#
# COMPACT_ATOMS: atom_id res chain seq x y z
N ARG A 1 5.22 -9.89 17.35
CA ARG A 1 5.65 -9.24 16.08
C ARG A 1 5.17 -9.92 14.79
N SER A 2 5.22 -11.25 14.69
CA SER A 2 4.88 -11.99 13.46
C SER A 2 3.42 -11.79 13.00
N HIS A 3 2.46 -11.80 13.93
CA HIS A 3 1.03 -11.67 13.59
C HIS A 3 0.68 -10.31 12.96
N VAL A 4 1.10 -9.21 13.58
CA VAL A 4 0.84 -7.84 13.05
C VAL A 4 1.50 -7.66 11.68
N LYS A 5 2.74 -8.13 11.51
CA LYS A 5 3.43 -8.07 10.22
C LYS A 5 2.67 -8.85 9.14
N ALA A 6 2.23 -10.06 9.45
CA ALA A 6 1.47 -10.88 8.51
C ALA A 6 0.13 -10.23 8.15
N ALA A 7 -0.62 -9.72 9.13
CA ALA A 7 -1.88 -9.03 8.90
C ALA A 7 -1.71 -7.76 8.04
N LEU A 8 -0.65 -6.97 8.29
CA LEU A 8 -0.34 -5.82 7.44
C LEU A 8 0.02 -6.24 6.01
N LEU A 9 0.82 -7.30 5.83
CA LEU A 9 1.15 -7.81 4.50
C LEU A 9 -0.09 -8.31 3.75
N ASP A 10 -1.05 -8.91 4.45
CA ASP A 10 -2.33 -9.32 3.87
C ASP A 10 -3.18 -8.11 3.47
N VAL A 11 -3.34 -7.14 4.38
CA VAL A 11 -4.09 -5.91 4.10
C VAL A 11 -3.48 -5.13 2.93
N PHE A 12 -2.15 -5.01 2.85
CA PHE A 12 -1.44 -4.32 1.77
C PHE A 12 -1.02 -5.23 0.61
N SER A 13 -1.73 -6.33 0.38
CA SER A 13 -1.48 -7.21 -0.77
C SER A 13 -2.32 -6.83 -1.99
N SER A 14 -1.98 -7.40 -3.14
CA SER A 14 -2.77 -7.34 -4.37
C SER A 14 -3.68 -8.56 -4.60
N ARG A 15 -3.74 -9.48 -3.63
CA ARG A 15 -4.45 -10.76 -3.74
C ARG A 15 -5.82 -10.75 -3.05
N THR A 16 -6.65 -11.71 -3.40
CA THR A 16 -7.83 -12.07 -2.60
C THR A 16 -7.37 -12.86 -1.39
N LEU A 17 -7.83 -12.45 -0.21
CA LEU A 17 -7.54 -13.08 1.07
C LEU A 17 -8.39 -14.35 1.26
N PRO A 18 -8.00 -15.27 2.16
CA PRO A 18 -8.76 -16.51 2.40
C PRO A 18 -10.22 -16.30 2.82
N ASP A 19 -10.54 -15.14 3.39
CA ASP A 19 -11.90 -14.75 3.81
C ASP A 19 -12.73 -14.10 2.67
N GLY A 20 -12.20 -14.07 1.45
CA GLY A 20 -12.84 -13.47 0.28
C GLY A 20 -12.69 -11.96 0.17
N ARG A 21 -12.11 -11.28 1.17
CA ARG A 21 -11.80 -9.85 1.04
C ARG A 21 -10.64 -9.63 0.08
N ARG A 22 -10.62 -8.48 -0.57
CA ARG A 22 -9.51 -8.06 -1.42
C ARG A 22 -8.48 -7.31 -0.59
N GLY A 23 -7.20 -7.62 -0.78
CA GLY A 23 -6.12 -6.76 -0.32
C GLY A 23 -6.26 -5.36 -0.90
N LEU A 24 -5.69 -4.35 -0.22
CA LEU A 24 -5.85 -2.95 -0.57
C LEU A 24 -5.40 -2.65 -2.00
N PHE A 25 -4.30 -3.29 -2.43
CA PHE A 25 -3.71 -3.12 -3.75
C PHE A 25 -4.25 -4.08 -4.81
N HIS A 26 -5.35 -4.80 -4.53
CA HIS A 26 -5.99 -5.65 -5.53
C HIS A 26 -6.40 -4.83 -6.77
N PRO A 27 -6.15 -5.30 -8.01
CA PRO A 27 -6.40 -4.52 -9.23
C PRO A 27 -7.83 -3.99 -9.33
N ASP A 28 -8.83 -4.79 -8.94
CA ASP A 28 -10.24 -4.37 -8.92
C ASP A 28 -10.57 -3.21 -7.96
N ASN A 29 -9.66 -2.80 -7.07
CA ASN A 29 -9.83 -1.64 -6.20
C ASN A 29 -9.41 -0.31 -6.85
N PHE A 30 -8.91 -0.36 -8.09
CA PHE A 30 -8.41 0.79 -8.83
C PHE A 30 -9.04 0.88 -10.21
N SER A 31 -9.15 2.11 -10.68
CA SER A 31 -9.60 2.44 -12.03
C SER A 31 -8.66 3.45 -12.68
N PHE A 32 -8.90 3.71 -13.95
CA PHE A 32 -8.13 4.65 -14.76
C PHE A 32 -8.16 6.07 -14.19
N GLY A 33 -6.98 6.69 -14.05
CA GLY A 33 -6.84 8.06 -13.55
C GLY A 33 -7.26 8.24 -12.08
N GLN A 34 -7.47 7.15 -11.35
CA GLN A 34 -7.86 7.23 -9.95
C GLN A 34 -6.64 7.58 -9.08
N PRO A 35 -6.69 8.68 -8.31
CA PRO A 35 -5.62 9.01 -7.38
C PRO A 35 -5.58 8.03 -6.22
N VAL A 36 -4.38 7.77 -5.71
CA VAL A 36 -4.16 6.98 -4.49
C VAL A 36 -3.94 7.94 -3.34
N TYR A 37 -4.83 7.91 -2.34
CA TYR A 37 -4.73 8.76 -1.17
C TYR A 37 -3.96 8.10 -0.03
N LEU A 38 -3.06 8.85 0.60
CA LEU A 38 -2.28 8.42 1.75
C LEU A 38 -3.17 8.10 2.96
N SER A 39 -4.28 8.82 3.11
CA SER A 39 -5.30 8.58 4.14
C SER A 39 -5.89 7.16 4.08
N ARG A 40 -6.05 6.61 2.86
CA ARG A 40 -6.53 5.23 2.67
C ARG A 40 -5.52 4.21 3.19
N LEU A 41 -4.22 4.48 3.02
CA LEU A 41 -3.15 3.63 3.54
C LEU A 41 -3.11 3.70 5.08
N TYR A 42 -3.18 4.91 5.66
CA TYR A 42 -3.25 5.07 7.11
C TYR A 42 -4.48 4.35 7.71
N ALA A 43 -5.66 4.54 7.13
CA ALA A 43 -6.88 3.89 7.59
C ALA A 43 -6.78 2.36 7.55
N ALA A 44 -6.25 1.81 6.45
CA ALA A 44 -6.05 0.36 6.32
C ALA A 44 -5.06 -0.19 7.36
N ALA A 45 -3.95 0.50 7.60
CA ALA A 45 -2.98 0.08 8.60
C ALA A 45 -3.52 0.18 10.03
N HIS A 46 -4.21 1.28 10.37
CA HIS A 46 -4.83 1.46 11.70
C HIS A 46 -6.01 0.50 11.95
N GLY A 47 -6.63 -0.04 10.90
CA GLY A 47 -7.64 -1.09 11.02
C GLY A 47 -7.08 -2.46 11.40
N VAL A 48 -5.75 -2.64 11.47
CA VAL A 48 -5.12 -3.89 11.91
C VAL A 48 -4.92 -3.87 13.43
N ASP A 49 -5.48 -4.87 14.11
CA ASP A 49 -5.31 -5.04 15.54
C ASP A 49 -3.83 -5.13 15.94
N GLY A 50 -3.45 -4.34 16.94
CA GLY A 50 -2.08 -4.24 17.45
C GLY A 50 -1.21 -3.17 16.77
N VAL A 51 -1.73 -2.45 15.78
CA VAL A 51 -1.06 -1.27 15.21
C VAL A 51 -1.31 -0.05 16.10
N GLN A 52 -0.25 0.42 16.78
CA GLN A 52 -0.32 1.61 17.64
C GLN A 52 -0.04 2.90 16.87
N SER A 53 0.92 2.86 15.94
CA SER A 53 1.35 4.02 15.17
C SER A 53 1.82 3.59 13.79
N VAL A 54 1.54 4.40 12.78
CA VAL A 54 1.94 4.17 11.40
C VAL A 54 2.68 5.41 10.92
N GLN A 55 3.79 5.22 10.22
CA GLN A 55 4.51 6.29 9.55
C GLN A 55 4.82 5.84 8.13
N ILE A 56 4.38 6.62 7.15
CA ILE A 56 4.73 6.40 5.74
C ILE A 56 5.86 7.37 5.42
N THR A 57 7.04 6.83 5.10
CA THR A 57 8.25 7.62 4.85
C THR A 57 8.56 7.81 3.37
N GLN A 58 7.95 7.01 2.50
CA GLN A 58 8.12 7.07 1.06
C GLN A 58 6.77 6.76 0.41
N PHE A 59 6.34 7.66 -0.48
CA PHE A 59 5.11 7.50 -1.24
C PHE A 59 5.27 8.26 -2.56
N GLU A 60 5.60 7.52 -3.60
CA GLU A 60 6.00 8.08 -4.89
C GLU A 60 5.82 7.04 -6.01
N ARG A 61 6.00 7.47 -7.26
CA ARG A 61 5.98 6.59 -8.43
C ARG A 61 7.31 5.84 -8.54
N MET A 62 7.25 4.54 -8.81
CA MET A 62 8.45 3.73 -8.99
C MET A 62 9.30 4.24 -10.15
N GLY A 63 10.60 4.44 -9.91
CA GLY A 63 11.55 4.92 -10.92
C GLY A 63 11.56 6.44 -11.12
N THR A 64 10.66 7.19 -10.47
CA THR A 64 10.62 8.65 -10.50
C THR A 64 10.56 9.18 -9.07
N PRO A 65 11.72 9.38 -8.42
CA PRO A 65 11.77 9.94 -7.07
C PRO A 65 11.07 11.29 -7.04
N ASP A 66 10.05 11.42 -6.19
CA ASP A 66 9.24 12.63 -6.06
C ASP A 66 8.70 12.72 -4.63
N PRO A 67 9.11 13.72 -3.83
CA PRO A 67 8.61 13.90 -2.47
C PRO A 67 7.21 14.51 -2.43
N LYS A 68 6.73 15.09 -3.54
CA LYS A 68 5.47 15.85 -3.60
C LYS A 68 4.24 15.01 -3.23
N PRO A 69 4.04 13.77 -3.70
CA PRO A 69 2.86 12.98 -3.37
C PRO A 69 2.75 12.66 -1.88
N LEU A 70 3.90 12.47 -1.20
CA LEU A 70 3.94 12.28 0.24
C LEU A 70 3.49 13.54 0.98
N ALA A 71 3.97 14.73 0.56
CA ALA A 71 3.60 16.01 1.14
C ALA A 71 2.13 16.39 0.85
N ASP A 72 1.65 16.14 -0.37
CA ASP A 72 0.28 16.42 -0.81
C ASP A 72 -0.72 15.36 -0.30
N GLY A 73 -0.23 14.24 0.24
CA GLY A 73 -1.05 13.16 0.78
C GLY A 73 -1.81 12.35 -0.29
N ARG A 74 -1.45 12.48 -1.57
CA ARG A 74 -2.04 11.73 -2.68
C ARG A 74 -1.06 11.60 -3.84
N LEU A 75 -1.17 10.48 -4.57
CA LEU A 75 -0.42 10.21 -5.79
C LEU A 75 -1.39 10.20 -6.97
N ASP A 76 -1.15 11.09 -7.93
CA ASP A 76 -1.99 11.26 -9.10
C ASP A 76 -1.56 10.36 -10.26
N PHE A 77 -2.55 9.97 -11.05
CA PHE A 77 -2.40 9.10 -12.22
C PHE A 77 -3.09 9.74 -13.42
N ALA A 78 -2.49 9.59 -14.60
CA ALA A 78 -3.07 10.10 -15.83
C ALA A 78 -4.31 9.29 -16.24
N ARG A 79 -5.14 9.85 -17.14
CA ARG A 79 -6.40 9.24 -17.60
C ARG A 79 -6.27 7.79 -18.09
N LEU A 80 -5.12 7.37 -18.59
CA LEU A 80 -4.88 6.02 -19.11
C LEU A 80 -3.96 5.18 -18.23
N GLU A 81 -3.76 5.59 -16.99
CA GLU A 81 -2.94 4.86 -16.01
C GLU A 81 -3.82 4.22 -14.95
N ILE A 82 -3.47 2.98 -14.58
CA ILE A 82 -4.05 2.27 -13.44
C ILE A 82 -2.94 2.12 -12.38
N PRO A 83 -3.16 2.57 -11.14
CA PRO A 83 -2.24 2.32 -10.04
C PRO A 83 -2.01 0.82 -9.82
N ARG A 84 -0.76 0.41 -9.63
CA ARG A 84 -0.40 -0.99 -9.38
C ARG A 84 0.67 -1.12 -8.31
N LEU A 85 0.46 -2.04 -7.37
CA LEU A 85 1.43 -2.45 -6.38
C LEU A 85 1.22 -3.93 -6.05
N ASP A 86 1.95 -4.80 -6.74
CA ASP A 86 1.82 -6.26 -6.55
C ASP A 86 2.72 -6.81 -5.44
N ASN A 87 3.85 -6.14 -5.15
CA ASN A 87 4.88 -6.60 -4.22
C ASN A 87 5.37 -8.03 -4.52
N ASP A 88 5.38 -8.42 -5.80
CA ASP A 88 5.85 -9.73 -6.27
C ASP A 88 7.39 -9.71 -6.43
N PRO A 89 8.15 -10.56 -5.72
CA PRO A 89 9.60 -10.63 -5.85
C PRO A 89 10.08 -10.95 -7.27
N ASN A 90 9.29 -11.65 -8.06
CA ASN A 90 9.61 -12.02 -9.45
C ASN A 90 9.36 -10.86 -10.42
N PHE A 91 8.52 -9.89 -10.05
CA PHE A 91 8.10 -8.77 -10.90
C PHE A 91 8.10 -7.45 -10.11
N ARG A 92 9.29 -7.04 -9.66
CA ARG A 92 9.45 -5.83 -8.82
C ARG A 92 8.99 -4.56 -9.52
N GLU A 93 9.03 -4.52 -10.85
CA GLU A 93 8.56 -3.41 -11.67
C GLU A 93 7.05 -3.15 -11.53
N ARG A 94 6.29 -4.10 -10.95
CA ARG A 94 4.85 -3.96 -10.67
C ARG A 94 4.56 -3.29 -9.34
N GLY A 95 5.54 -2.56 -8.80
CA GLY A 95 5.44 -1.84 -7.54
C GLY A 95 5.93 -2.66 -6.35
N VAL A 96 6.61 -1.97 -5.44
CA VAL A 96 7.26 -2.56 -4.27
C VAL A 96 6.65 -1.96 -3.00
N PHE A 97 6.33 -2.82 -2.03
CA PHE A 97 5.90 -2.39 -0.71
C PHE A 97 6.92 -2.84 0.33
N HIS A 98 7.55 -1.85 0.97
CA HIS A 98 8.48 -2.08 2.07
C HIS A 98 7.82 -1.79 3.41
N LEU A 99 7.81 -2.80 4.27
CA LEU A 99 7.26 -2.72 5.63
C LEU A 99 8.37 -2.93 6.66
N THR A 100 8.57 -1.93 7.52
CA THR A 100 9.41 -2.03 8.70
C THR A 100 8.54 -1.96 9.96
N VAL A 101 8.52 -3.03 10.76
CA VAL A 101 7.79 -3.07 12.03
C VAL A 101 8.76 -2.74 13.17
N ARG A 102 8.47 -1.68 13.93
CA ARG A 102 9.24 -1.25 15.11
C ARG A 102 8.37 -1.33 16.37
N GLY A 103 8.96 -1.69 17.51
CA GLY A 103 8.24 -1.81 18.79
C GLY A 103 7.52 -3.16 19.02
N GLY A 104 6.91 -3.31 20.21
CA GLY A 104 6.13 -4.48 20.65
C GLY A 104 6.96 -5.58 21.34
N LYS A 105 6.58 -5.92 22.58
CA LYS A 105 6.96 -7.18 23.26
C LYS A 105 6.30 -8.37 22.54
#